data_AF-A0A7S3MFZ6-F1
#
_entry.id   AF-A0A7S3MFZ6-F1
#
_cell.length_a   1.000
_cell.length_b   1.000
_cell.length_c   1.000
_cell.angle_alpha   90.00
_cell.angle_beta   90.00
_cell.angle_gamma   90.00
#
_symmetry.space_group_name_H-M   'P 1'
#
loop_
_entity.id
_entity.type
_entity.pdbx_description
1 polymer ?
#
loop_
_entity_poly.entity_id
_entity_poly.type
_entity_poly.pdbx_seq_one_letter_code
_entity_poly.pdbx_strand_id
1 'polypeptide(L)'
;RLLDLACDVTVELDGGLRIVEQVPRLMAMLTLDHHTRCAQGVTLQQFMPHEEDRCRFENLLQASGEDVETPGLEPGVLHATLRASGGTLLKVEIFYVRFSVLNSRGHYFVGIREFSDEPPARLTPSPSTQ
;
A
#
# COMPACT_ATOMS: atom_id res chain seq x y z
N ARG A 1 13.22 -5.57 5.12
CA ARG A 1 12.22 -6.66 4.99
C ARG A 1 11.99 -6.93 3.50
N LEU A 2 11.49 -8.10 3.11
CA LEU A 2 11.32 -8.45 1.67
C LEU A 2 10.50 -7.38 0.91
N LEU A 3 9.44 -6.85 1.53
CA LEU A 3 8.63 -5.78 0.94
C LEU A 3 9.44 -4.49 0.70
N ASP A 4 10.42 -4.16 1.54
CA ASP A 4 11.27 -2.97 1.34
C ASP A 4 12.16 -3.07 0.10
N LEU A 5 12.36 -4.28 -0.43
CA LEU A 5 13.14 -4.52 -1.65
C LEU A 5 12.27 -4.47 -2.92
N ALA A 6 10.96 -4.69 -2.79
CA ALA A 6 10.04 -4.89 -3.91
C ALA A 6 8.98 -3.78 -4.06
N CYS A 7 8.79 -2.97 -3.02
CA CYS A 7 7.77 -1.92 -2.96
C CYS A 7 8.43 -0.55 -2.76
N ASP A 8 7.78 0.49 -3.30
CA ASP A 8 8.24 1.88 -3.14
C ASP A 8 8.06 2.37 -1.70
N VAL A 9 6.98 1.91 -1.06
CA VAL A 9 6.60 2.25 0.32
C VAL A 9 6.25 1.00 1.09
N THR A 10 6.63 0.95 2.35
CA THR A 10 6.19 -0.08 3.30
C THR A 10 5.65 0.58 4.56
N VAL A 11 4.55 0.04 5.09
CA VAL A 11 3.87 0.53 6.28
C VAL A 11 3.51 -0.63 7.21
N GLU A 12 3.52 -0.38 8.51
CA GLU A 12 2.94 -1.27 9.51
C GLU A 12 1.55 -0.77 9.88
N LEU A 13 0.57 -1.68 9.94
CA LEU A 13 -0.78 -1.41 10.41
C LEU A 13 -1.09 -2.18 11.69
N ASP A 14 -1.82 -1.55 12.60
CA ASP A 14 -2.39 -2.19 13.78
C ASP A 14 -3.67 -2.99 13.44
N GLY A 15 -4.27 -3.63 14.45
CA GLY A 15 -5.53 -4.37 14.30
C GLY A 15 -6.74 -3.51 13.93
N GLY A 16 -6.63 -2.18 13.99
CA GLY A 16 -7.60 -1.22 13.48
C GLY A 16 -7.27 -0.69 12.09
N LEU A 17 -6.30 -1.31 11.40
CA LEU A 17 -5.79 -0.91 10.08
C LEU A 17 -5.18 0.50 10.04
N ARG A 18 -4.73 1.00 11.19
CA ARG A 18 -4.09 2.31 11.33
C ARG A 18 -2.59 2.19 11.21
N ILE A 19 -1.98 3.16 10.55
CA ILE A 19 -0.53 3.20 10.37
C ILE A 19 0.15 3.44 11.73
N VAL A 20 1.05 2.54 12.12
CA VAL A 20 1.65 2.52 13.46
C VAL A 20 2.74 3.58 13.62
N GLU A 21 3.54 3.81 12.58
CA GLU A 21 4.71 4.70 12.60
C GLU A 21 4.63 5.81 11.55
N GLN A 22 5.50 6.81 11.66
CA GLN A 22 5.64 7.83 10.62
C GLN A 22 6.22 7.19 9.35
N VAL A 23 5.57 7.42 8.21
CA VAL A 23 6.05 6.93 6.91
C VAL A 23 6.21 8.10 5.94
N PRO A 24 7.33 8.86 6.00
CA PRO A 24 7.57 9.99 5.11
C PRO A 24 7.52 9.61 3.62
N ARG A 25 7.91 8.38 3.28
CA ARG A 25 7.83 7.86 1.90
C ARG A 25 6.40 7.75 1.38
N LEU A 26 5.45 7.37 2.24
CA LEU A 26 4.02 7.37 1.88
C LEU A 26 3.54 8.79 1.59
N MET A 27 3.93 9.74 2.43
CA MET A 27 3.55 11.14 2.25
C MET A 27 4.14 11.72 0.95
N ALA A 28 5.40 11.39 0.66
CA ALA A 28 6.06 11.78 -0.59
C ALA A 28 5.39 11.16 -1.82
N MET A 29 5.07 9.86 -1.79
CA MET A 29 4.33 9.16 -2.86
C MET A 29 2.98 9.83 -3.12
N LEU A 30 2.25 10.20 -2.07
CA LEU A 30 0.96 10.88 -2.17
C LEU A 30 1.08 12.38 -2.41
N THR A 31 2.29 12.90 -2.63
CA THR A 31 2.59 14.32 -2.79
C THR A 31 1.99 15.22 -1.69
N LEU A 32 1.80 14.66 -0.50
CA LEU A 32 1.25 15.36 0.66
C LEU A 32 2.39 16.05 1.41
N ASP A 33 2.12 17.26 1.91
CA ASP A 33 3.08 18.00 2.72
C ASP A 33 3.32 17.27 4.05
N HIS A 34 4.49 16.63 4.17
CA HIS A 34 4.91 15.86 5.33
C HIS A 34 5.35 16.73 6.50
N HIS A 35 5.50 18.05 6.32
CA HIS A 35 5.77 18.98 7.41
C HIS A 35 4.51 19.35 8.20
N THR A 36 3.34 19.25 7.56
CA THR A 36 2.03 19.60 8.17
C THR A 36 1.13 18.41 8.36
N ARG A 37 1.39 17.29 7.68
CA ARG A 37 0.57 16.07 7.75
C ARG A 37 1.40 14.86 8.15
N CYS A 38 0.76 14.01 8.92
CA CYS A 38 1.31 12.78 9.45
C CYS A 38 0.36 11.63 9.09
N ALA A 39 0.91 10.53 8.59
CA ALA A 39 0.14 9.32 8.27
C ALA A 39 -0.11 8.44 9.51
N GLN A 40 0.67 8.61 10.58
CA GLN A 40 0.55 7.83 11.80
C GLN A 40 -0.85 7.97 12.44
N GLY A 41 -1.42 6.85 12.86
CA GLY A 41 -2.77 6.77 13.45
C GLY A 41 -3.92 6.88 12.44
N VAL A 42 -3.62 7.19 11.18
CA VAL A 42 -4.59 7.27 10.08
C VAL A 42 -4.79 5.87 9.47
N THR A 43 -6.02 5.55 9.07
CA THR A 43 -6.27 4.30 8.34
C THR A 43 -5.83 4.43 6.89
N LEU A 44 -5.21 3.38 6.34
CA LEU A 44 -4.73 3.41 4.95
C LEU A 44 -5.87 3.69 3.94
N GLN A 45 -7.09 3.25 4.28
CA GLN A 45 -8.31 3.48 3.49
C GLN A 45 -8.66 4.97 3.31
N GLN A 46 -8.16 5.88 4.16
CA GLN A 46 -8.40 7.32 3.97
C GLN A 46 -7.75 7.88 2.71
N PHE A 47 -6.73 7.19 2.19
CA PHE A 47 -6.08 7.56 0.95
C PHE A 47 -6.75 6.92 -0.28
N MET A 48 -7.70 6.00 -0.09
CA MET A 48 -8.45 5.34 -1.17
C MET A 48 -9.72 6.15 -1.50
N PRO A 49 -9.82 6.76 -2.69
CA PRO A 49 -10.96 7.60 -3.04
C PRO A 49 -12.20 6.78 -3.42
N HIS A 50 -12.04 5.52 -3.82
CA HIS A 50 -13.12 4.65 -4.24
C HIS A 50 -13.60 3.79 -3.07
N GLU A 51 -14.92 3.69 -2.89
CA GLU A 51 -15.53 2.83 -1.86
C GLU A 51 -15.23 1.35 -2.09
N GLU A 52 -15.24 0.92 -3.34
CA GLU A 52 -14.93 -0.46 -3.71
C GLU A 52 -13.53 -0.89 -3.25
N ASP A 53 -12.52 -0.05 -3.44
CA ASP A 53 -11.14 -0.32 -2.98
C ASP A 53 -11.08 -0.44 -1.46
N ARG A 54 -11.81 0.43 -0.73
CA ARG A 54 -11.88 0.41 0.73
C ARG A 54 -12.51 -0.88 1.25
N CYS A 55 -13.64 -1.29 0.67
CA CYS A 55 -14.34 -2.52 1.04
C CYS A 55 -13.51 -3.76 0.73
N ARG A 56 -12.85 -3.82 -0.44
CA ARG A 56 -11.97 -4.94 -0.81
C ARG A 56 -10.79 -5.06 0.15
N PHE A 57 -10.15 -3.94 0.48
CA PHE A 57 -9.04 -3.90 1.42
C PHE A 57 -9.45 -4.40 2.82
N GLU A 58 -10.57 -3.90 3.34
CA GLU A 58 -11.10 -4.31 4.65
C GLU A 58 -11.46 -5.80 4.67
N ASN A 59 -12.21 -6.28 3.67
CA ASN A 59 -12.60 -7.67 3.58
C ASN A 59 -11.40 -8.62 3.48
N LEU A 60 -10.35 -8.27 2.72
CA LEU A 60 -9.15 -9.10 2.61
C LEU A 60 -8.39 -9.21 3.94
N LEU A 61 -8.24 -8.09 4.65
CA LEU A 61 -7.50 -8.06 5.91
C LEU A 61 -8.31 -8.63 7.08
N GLN A 62 -9.65 -8.56 7.03
CA GLN A 62 -10.53 -9.16 8.04
C GLN A 62 -10.81 -10.65 7.80
N ALA A 63 -10.97 -11.10 6.54
CA ALA A 63 -11.18 -12.52 6.22
C ALA A 63 -9.96 -13.38 6.56
N SER A 64 -8.75 -12.82 6.44
CA SER A 64 -7.52 -13.46 6.94
C SER A 64 -7.45 -13.50 8.49
N GLY A 65 -8.46 -12.94 9.17
CA GLY A 65 -8.60 -12.77 10.61
C GLY A 65 -9.20 -13.96 11.36
N GLU A 66 -10.20 -14.62 10.77
CA GLU A 66 -11.23 -15.36 11.52
C GLU A 66 -11.15 -16.89 11.44
N ASP A 67 -10.49 -17.51 10.44
CA ASP A 67 -10.72 -18.94 10.13
C ASP A 67 -9.52 -19.90 10.18
N VAL A 68 -8.34 -19.49 10.65
CA VAL A 68 -7.17 -20.38 10.54
C VAL A 68 -6.41 -20.53 11.87
N GLU A 69 -6.58 -21.71 12.49
CA GLU A 69 -5.80 -22.22 13.64
C GLU A 69 -4.31 -22.46 13.31
N THR A 70 -3.87 -22.22 12.07
CA THR A 70 -2.44 -22.14 11.76
C THR A 70 -1.96 -20.70 11.85
N PRO A 71 -0.91 -20.42 12.64
CA PRO A 71 -0.22 -19.13 12.63
C PRO A 71 0.59 -19.01 11.35
N GLY A 72 -0.09 -18.93 10.21
CA GLY A 72 0.47 -18.70 8.89
C GLY A 72 0.43 -17.22 8.58
N LEU A 73 1.58 -16.65 8.20
CA LEU A 73 1.60 -15.40 7.46
C LEU A 73 0.89 -15.67 6.14
N GLU A 74 -0.36 -15.23 5.97
CA GLU A 74 -1.02 -15.27 4.66
C GLU A 74 -0.65 -14.00 3.89
N PRO A 75 0.25 -14.09 2.90
CA PRO A 75 0.51 -12.98 2.01
C PRO A 75 -0.62 -12.83 1.01
N GLY A 76 -0.95 -11.60 0.65
CA GLY A 76 -1.89 -11.30 -0.41
C GLY A 76 -1.52 -10.04 -1.19
N VAL A 77 -2.24 -9.84 -2.30
CA VAL A 77 -2.10 -8.66 -3.14
C VAL A 77 -3.47 -8.10 -3.50
N LEU A 78 -3.59 -6.77 -3.53
CA LEU A 78 -4.76 -6.03 -3.97
C LEU A 78 -4.32 -4.92 -4.92
N HIS A 79 -5.05 -4.76 -6.03
CA HIS A 79 -4.94 -3.55 -6.84
C HIS A 79 -5.91 -2.50 -6.29
N ALA A 80 -5.42 -1.29 -6.06
CA ALA A 80 -6.21 -0.20 -5.53
C ALA A 80 -5.80 1.14 -6.16
N THR A 81 -6.62 2.16 -5.94
CA THR A 81 -6.31 3.54 -6.30
C THR A 81 -6.07 4.35 -5.03
N LEU A 82 -5.00 5.14 -5.00
CA LEU A 82 -4.75 6.13 -3.96
C LEU A 82 -4.92 7.54 -4.51
N ARG A 83 -5.36 8.48 -3.68
CA ARG A 83 -5.48 9.89 -4.02
C ARG A 83 -4.30 10.67 -3.45
N ALA A 84 -3.51 11.25 -4.34
CA ALA A 84 -2.43 12.16 -4.02
C ALA A 84 -2.94 13.60 -3.84
N SER A 85 -2.06 14.52 -3.45
CA SER A 85 -2.38 15.95 -3.41
C SER A 85 -2.73 16.48 -4.80
N GLY A 86 -3.60 17.50 -4.86
CA GLY A 86 -4.07 18.04 -6.13
C GLY A 86 -5.09 17.16 -6.85
N GLY A 87 -5.50 16.02 -6.27
CA GLY A 87 -6.55 15.16 -6.81
C GLY A 87 -6.06 14.10 -7.80
N THR A 88 -4.75 14.03 -8.05
CA THR A 88 -4.14 12.96 -8.85
C THR A 88 -4.43 11.59 -8.27
N LEU A 89 -4.74 10.62 -9.14
CA LEU A 89 -5.02 9.25 -8.77
C LEU A 89 -3.83 8.37 -9.13
N LEU A 90 -3.31 7.63 -8.15
CA LEU A 90 -2.23 6.68 -8.31
C LEU A 90 -2.80 5.28 -8.31
N LYS A 91 -2.54 4.51 -9.37
CA LYS A 91 -2.83 3.08 -9.36
C LYS A 91 -1.70 2.37 -8.64
N VAL A 92 -2.04 1.50 -7.69
CA VAL A 92 -1.05 0.81 -6.87
C VAL A 92 -1.38 -0.66 -6.73
N GLU A 93 -0.33 -1.45 -6.53
CA GLU A 93 -0.41 -2.78 -5.96
C GLU A 93 -0.08 -2.70 -4.46
N ILE A 94 -0.98 -3.24 -3.66
CA ILE A 94 -0.86 -3.33 -2.21
C ILE A 94 -0.61 -4.79 -1.85
N PHE A 95 0.62 -5.08 -1.46
CA PHE A 95 1.04 -6.36 -0.90
C PHE A 95 0.83 -6.32 0.60
N TYR A 96 0.32 -7.37 1.21
CA TYR A 96 0.17 -7.42 2.66
C TYR A 96 0.60 -8.77 3.20
N VAL A 97 1.00 -8.77 4.47
CA VAL A 97 1.25 -9.98 5.22
C VAL A 97 0.85 -9.76 6.69
N ARG A 98 0.05 -10.68 7.22
CA ARG A 98 -0.36 -10.66 8.62
C ARG A 98 0.76 -11.22 9.50
N PHE A 99 0.97 -10.62 10.66
CA PHE A 99 1.84 -11.16 11.70
C PHE A 99 1.23 -10.94 13.08
N SER A 100 1.56 -11.82 14.01
CA SER A 100 1.12 -11.72 15.40
C SER A 100 2.29 -11.23 16.24
N VAL A 101 2.12 -10.08 16.90
CA VAL A 101 2.97 -9.68 18.02
C VAL A 101 2.42 -10.36 19.26
N LEU A 102 3.28 -10.90 20.13
CA LEU A 102 2.87 -11.52 21.41
C LEU A 102 1.81 -10.65 22.10
N ASN A 103 0.64 -11.23 22.40
CA ASN A 103 -0.50 -10.62 23.07
C ASN A 103 -1.27 -9.51 22.31
N SER A 104 -0.97 -9.27 21.03
CA SER A 104 -1.64 -8.23 20.22
C SER A 104 -2.50 -8.87 19.12
N ARG A 105 -3.75 -8.41 18.96
CA ARG A 105 -4.59 -8.82 17.82
C ARG A 105 -4.05 -8.19 16.54
N GLY A 106 -3.64 -9.06 15.60
CA GLY A 106 -3.44 -8.82 14.16
C GLY A 106 -2.71 -7.53 13.78
N HIS A 107 -1.40 -7.61 13.57
CA HIS A 107 -0.66 -6.55 12.88
C HIS A 107 -0.44 -6.95 11.42
N TYR A 108 -0.28 -5.95 10.55
CA TYR A 108 -0.04 -6.18 9.12
C TYR A 108 1.19 -5.40 8.67
N PHE A 109 2.06 -6.07 7.90
CA PHE A 109 3.03 -5.38 7.08
C PHE A 109 2.47 -5.23 5.69
N VAL A 110 2.42 -3.99 5.21
CA VAL A 110 1.85 -3.65 3.91
C VAL A 110 2.92 -2.98 3.06
N GLY A 111 3.15 -3.49 1.86
CA GLY A 111 3.98 -2.88 0.84
C GLY A 111 3.10 -2.27 -0.25
N ILE A 112 3.44 -1.08 -0.71
CA ILE A 112 2.71 -0.33 -1.74
C ILE A 112 3.68 -0.07 -2.88
N ARG A 113 3.30 -0.48 -4.08
CA ARG A 113 4.05 -0.27 -5.32
C ARG A 113 3.19 0.50 -6.30
N GLU A 114 3.76 1.52 -6.93
CA GLU A 114 3.10 2.20 -8.03
C GLU A 114 2.99 1.25 -9.23
N PHE A 115 1.79 1.12 -9.77
CA PHE A 115 1.50 0.27 -10.90
C PHE A 115 1.30 1.13 -12.15
N SER A 116 2.24 1.05 -13.10
CA SER A 116 2.11 1.65 -14.42
C SER A 116 1.87 0.57 -15.46
N ASP A 117 0.71 0.58 -16.10
CA ASP A 117 0.36 -0.28 -17.26
C ASP A 117 1.12 0.11 -18.54
N GLU A 118 2.03 1.07 -18.48
CA GLU A 118 2.65 1.63 -19.68
C GLU A 118 3.77 0.71 -20.18
N PRO A 119 3.66 0.13 -21.39
CA PRO A 119 4.76 -0.62 -21.96
C PRO A 119 5.96 0.33 -22.08
N PRO A 120 7.20 -0.13 -21.78
CA PRO A 120 8.37 0.72 -21.91
C PRO A 120 8.39 1.33 -23.31
N ALA A 121 8.44 2.65 -23.38
CA ALA A 121 8.44 3.38 -24.65
C ALA A 121 9.50 2.75 -25.55
N ARG A 122 9.07 2.14 -26.67
CA ARG A 122 10.00 1.59 -27.66
C ARG A 122 10.80 2.77 -28.18
N LEU A 123 12.07 2.87 -27.79
CA LEU A 123 13.03 3.79 -28.40
C LEU A 123 13.08 3.46 -29.88
N THR A 124 12.37 4.24 -30.70
CA THR A 124 12.54 4.16 -32.15
C THR A 124 13.94 4.70 -32.45
N PRO A 125 14.80 3.94 -33.15
CA PRO A 125 16.10 4.43 -33.54
C PRO A 125 15.88 5.68 -34.39
N SER A 126 16.52 6.78 -34.00
CA SER A 126 16.53 8.04 -34.74
C SER A 126 16.95 7.77 -36.18
N PRO A 127 16.23 8.29 -37.19
CA PRO A 127 16.63 8.12 -38.58
C PRO A 127 18.00 8.78 -38.78
N SER A 128 19.00 7.96 -39.07
CA SER A 128 20.32 8.42 -39.50
C SER A 128 20.14 9.28 -40.75
N THR A 129 20.38 10.58 -40.63
CA THR A 129 20.45 11.47 -41.80
C THR A 129 21.68 11.07 -42.61
N GLN A 130 21.45 10.69 -43.88
CA GLN A 130 22.48 10.41 -44.86
C GLN A 130 22.76 11.66 -45.70
#